data_AF-A0A7N2LZI3-F1
#
_entry.id   AF-A0A7N2LZI3-F1
#
_cell.length_a   1.000
_cell.length_b   1.000
_cell.length_c   1.000
_cell.angle_alpha   90.00
_cell.angle_beta   90.00
_cell.angle_gamma   90.00
#
_symmetry.space_group_name_H-M   'P 1'
#
loop_
_entity.id
_entity.type
_entity.pdbx_description
1 polymer ?
#
loop_
_entity_poly.entity_id
_entity_poly.type
_entity_poly.pdbx_seq_one_letter_code
_entity_poly.pdbx_strand_id
1 'polypeptide(L)'
;MAPPKVVLMVAEKPSIAVSIATQLSHGQMSTRRGSTDVHEFEGMFLGFRAQFKVTSVIGHVFSVDFPATYQNWTVTDPLDLFQAQITKTESNPKAHICRHLSQEARSCGYLVLWLDCDREGENICFEGTMYHMHEAY
;
A
#
# COMPACT_ATOMS: atom_id res chain seq x y z
N MET A 1 11.26 -8.80 -27.98
CA MET A 1 11.66 -7.78 -26.99
C MET A 1 11.39 -8.34 -25.62
N ALA A 2 12.37 -8.32 -24.70
CA ALA A 2 12.09 -8.65 -23.31
C ALA A 2 11.07 -7.62 -22.77
N PRO A 3 10.09 -8.04 -21.95
CA PRO A 3 9.14 -7.09 -21.38
C PRO A 3 9.89 -6.01 -20.58
N PRO A 4 9.41 -4.75 -20.59
CA PRO A 4 10.02 -3.70 -19.81
C PRO A 4 10.06 -4.13 -18.34
N LYS A 5 11.23 -3.95 -17.71
CA LYS A 5 11.41 -4.27 -16.29
C LYS A 5 10.79 -3.14 -15.46
N VAL A 6 9.50 -3.30 -15.14
CA VAL A 6 8.77 -2.32 -14.35
C VAL A 6 8.99 -2.59 -12.85
N VAL A 7 9.31 -1.53 -12.11
CA VAL A 7 9.54 -1.55 -10.66
C VAL A 7 8.44 -0.74 -9.98
N LEU A 8 7.63 -1.40 -9.15
CA LEU A 8 6.63 -0.75 -8.30
C LEU A 8 7.29 -0.32 -6.98
N MET A 9 7.14 0.95 -6.63
CA MET A 9 7.53 1.51 -5.34
C MET A 9 6.28 1.91 -4.58
N VAL A 10 6.11 1.43 -3.36
CA VAL A 10 4.94 1.74 -2.52
C VAL A 10 5.39 2.44 -1.25
N ALA A 11 4.95 3.67 -1.05
CA ALA A 11 5.21 4.46 0.15
C ALA A 11 4.03 4.43 1.14
N GLU A 12 4.27 4.79 2.40
CA GLU A 12 3.23 4.80 3.44
C GLU A 12 2.25 5.99 3.33
N LYS A 13 2.65 7.08 2.67
CA LYS A 13 1.81 8.29 2.50
C LYS A 13 1.99 8.92 1.11
N PRO A 14 0.96 9.59 0.56
CA PRO A 14 1.05 10.25 -0.76
C PRO A 14 2.15 11.30 -0.85
N SER A 15 2.36 12.09 0.21
CA SER A 15 3.42 13.11 0.26
C SER A 15 4.84 12.51 0.13
N ILE A 16 5.04 11.30 0.66
CA ILE A 16 6.30 10.58 0.59
C ILE A 16 6.51 10.00 -0.81
N ALA A 17 5.46 9.43 -1.42
CA ALA A 17 5.52 8.97 -2.80
C ALA A 17 5.92 10.10 -3.77
N VAL A 18 5.31 11.28 -3.63
CA VAL A 18 5.67 12.47 -4.42
C VAL A 18 7.13 12.87 -4.20
N SER A 19 7.60 12.85 -2.96
CA SER A 19 8.98 13.19 -2.62
C SER A 19 9.97 12.19 -3.21
N ILE A 20 9.71 10.88 -3.09
CA ILE A 20 10.56 9.84 -3.68
C ILE A 20 10.61 10.00 -5.21
N ALA A 21 9.45 10.14 -5.85
CA ALA A 21 9.37 10.25 -7.30
C ALA A 21 10.05 11.51 -7.82
N THR A 22 9.87 12.65 -7.16
CA THR A 22 10.52 13.93 -7.55
C THR A 22 12.05 13.82 -7.46
N GLN A 23 12.56 13.25 -6.38
CA GLN A 23 14.00 13.14 -6.13
C GLN A 23 14.66 12.15 -7.10
N LEU A 24 14.04 10.98 -7.32
CA LEU A 24 14.60 9.94 -8.20
C LEU A 24 14.46 10.27 -9.69
N SER A 25 13.43 11.05 -10.06
CA SER A 25 13.22 11.47 -11.45
C SER A 25 13.93 12.79 -11.81
N HIS A 26 14.59 13.45 -10.86
CA HIS A 26 15.09 14.83 -11.02
C HIS A 26 14.00 15.81 -11.51
N GLY A 27 12.76 15.62 -11.03
CA GLY A 27 11.58 16.38 -11.43
C GLY A 27 10.96 15.97 -12.77
N GLN A 28 11.50 14.95 -13.46
CA GLN A 28 10.97 14.46 -14.74
C GLN A 28 10.10 13.22 -14.54
N MET A 29 8.89 13.42 -14.04
CA MET A 29 7.89 12.35 -13.86
C MET A 29 6.57 12.68 -14.56
N SER A 30 5.86 11.64 -14.99
CA SER A 30 4.45 11.71 -15.35
C SER A 30 3.62 11.26 -14.16
N THR A 31 2.49 11.92 -13.87
CA THR A 31 1.60 11.52 -12.79
C THR A 31 0.25 11.13 -13.34
N ARG A 32 -0.20 9.91 -13.00
CA ARG A 32 -1.52 9.38 -13.32
C ARG A 32 -2.36 9.30 -12.06
N ARG A 33 -3.59 9.82 -12.12
CA ARG A 33 -4.53 9.77 -11.00
C ARG A 33 -5.12 8.38 -10.82
N GLY A 34 -5.29 7.96 -9.58
CA GLY A 34 -5.90 6.70 -9.17
C GLY A 34 -6.54 6.82 -7.79
N SER A 35 -6.72 5.69 -7.08
CA SER A 35 -7.04 5.73 -5.65
C SER A 35 -5.97 6.48 -4.87
N THR A 36 -4.71 6.25 -5.25
CA THR A 36 -3.56 7.09 -4.96
C THR A 36 -2.91 7.45 -6.29
N ASP A 37 -2.25 8.60 -6.34
CA ASP A 37 -1.52 9.00 -7.54
C ASP A 37 -0.37 8.01 -7.81
N VAL A 38 -0.10 7.80 -9.10
CA VAL A 38 0.99 6.96 -9.59
C VAL A 38 1.95 7.84 -10.37
N HIS A 39 3.18 7.94 -9.88
CA HIS A 39 4.25 8.72 -10.48
C HIS A 39 5.17 7.80 -11.28
N GLU A 40 5.29 8.05 -12.58
CA GLU A 40 5.98 7.19 -13.53
C GLU A 40 7.19 7.92 -14.13
N PHE A 41 8.34 7.25 -14.15
CA PHE A 41 9.58 7.76 -14.75
C PHE A 41 10.52 6.62 -15.13
N GLU A 42 11.52 6.89 -15.98
CA GLU A 42 12.58 5.93 -16.29
C GLU A 42 13.82 6.17 -15.44
N GLY A 43 14.54 5.11 -15.10
CA GLY A 43 15.84 5.22 -14.45
C GLY A 43 16.62 3.91 -14.44
N MET A 44 17.70 3.89 -13.66
CA MET A 44 18.52 2.69 -13.46
C MET A 44 18.09 1.97 -12.17
N PHE A 45 17.88 0.66 -12.26
CA PHE A 45 17.61 -0.23 -11.14
C PHE A 45 18.51 -1.44 -11.23
N LEU A 46 19.30 -1.73 -10.19
CA LEU A 46 20.20 -2.90 -10.12
C LEU A 46 21.05 -3.13 -11.40
N GLY A 47 21.56 -2.04 -12.00
CA GLY A 47 22.41 -2.10 -13.19
C GLY A 47 21.67 -2.22 -14.53
N PHE A 48 20.33 -2.18 -14.56
CA PHE A 48 19.54 -2.15 -15.80
C PHE A 48 18.58 -0.95 -15.86
N ARG A 49 18.18 -0.56 -17.08
CA ARG A 49 17.12 0.45 -17.27
C ARG A 49 15.76 -0.14 -16.92
N ALA A 50 15.01 0.58 -16.11
CA ALA A 50 13.71 0.19 -15.60
C ALA A 50 12.71 1.34 -15.69
N GLN A 51 11.43 0.99 -15.79
CA GLN A 51 10.34 1.93 -15.62
C GLN A 51 9.90 1.89 -14.16
N PHE A 52 9.96 3.01 -13.47
CA PHE A 52 9.49 3.14 -12.09
C PHE A 52 8.03 3.57 -12.07
N LYS A 53 7.27 2.95 -11.19
CA LYS A 53 5.94 3.39 -10.78
C LYS A 53 5.98 3.62 -9.28
N VAL A 54 5.78 4.85 -8.83
CA VAL A 54 5.76 5.19 -7.40
C VAL A 54 4.34 5.54 -7.01
N THR A 55 3.79 4.84 -6.03
CA THR A 55 2.48 5.13 -5.44
C THR A 55 2.56 5.00 -3.93
N SER A 56 1.42 5.10 -3.25
CA SER A 56 1.36 5.04 -1.80
C SER A 56 0.12 4.32 -1.30
N VAL A 57 0.10 3.99 -0.01
CA VAL A 57 -1.14 3.77 0.73
C VAL A 57 -1.62 5.09 1.35
N ILE A 58 -2.82 5.09 1.95
CA ILE A 58 -3.37 6.26 2.65
C ILE A 58 -3.40 5.95 4.15
N GLY A 59 -2.25 6.09 4.81
CA GLY A 59 -2.12 5.80 6.25
C GLY A 59 -2.32 4.32 6.59
N HIS A 60 -2.82 4.04 7.80
CA HIS A 60 -3.13 2.68 8.27
C HIS A 60 -4.12 2.00 7.31
N VAL A 61 -3.68 0.97 6.58
CA VAL A 61 -4.56 0.24 5.64
C VAL A 61 -5.66 -0.51 6.40
N PHE A 62 -5.36 -0.96 7.62
CA PHE A 62 -6.27 -1.68 8.48
C PHE A 62 -6.37 -1.03 9.86
N SER A 63 -7.59 -0.97 10.40
CA SER A 63 -7.87 -0.65 11.79
C SER A 63 -8.17 -1.92 12.57
N VAL A 64 -7.71 -1.98 13.82
CA VAL A 64 -8.11 -3.02 14.77
C VAL A 64 -9.20 -2.44 15.65
N ASP A 65 -10.36 -3.09 15.66
CA ASP A 65 -11.48 -2.67 16.49
C ASP A 65 -12.18 -3.88 17.11
N PHE A 66 -12.99 -3.65 18.13
CA PHE A 66 -13.88 -4.68 18.66
C PHE A 66 -15.11 -4.85 17.75
N PRO A 67 -15.73 -6.03 17.72
CA PRO A 67 -16.96 -6.28 16.99
C PRO A 67 -18.04 -5.25 17.34
N ALA A 68 -18.96 -4.98 16.42
CA ALA A 68 -20.01 -3.97 16.61
C ALA A 68 -20.83 -4.14 17.90
N THR A 69 -20.91 -5.37 18.44
CA THR A 69 -21.55 -5.68 19.72
C THR A 69 -20.87 -5.02 20.93
N TYR A 70 -19.57 -4.73 20.84
CA TYR A 70 -18.73 -4.15 21.89
C TYR A 70 -18.44 -2.65 21.68
N GLN A 71 -18.91 -2.05 20.58
CA GLN A 71 -18.71 -0.62 20.29
C GLN A 71 -19.69 0.30 21.06
N ASN A 72 -20.69 -0.27 21.74
CA ASN A 72 -21.66 0.50 22.52
C ASN A 72 -21.21 0.67 23.98
N TRP A 73 -20.67 1.84 24.29
CA TRP A 73 -20.17 2.20 25.62
C TRP A 73 -21.21 2.18 26.75
N THR A 74 -22.52 2.27 26.44
CA THR A 74 -23.56 2.22 27.48
C THR A 74 -24.02 0.81 27.82
N VAL A 75 -23.72 -0.18 26.97
CA VAL A 75 -24.16 -1.57 27.12
C VAL A 75 -22.98 -2.49 27.42
N THR A 76 -21.78 -2.12 26.97
CA THR A 76 -20.57 -2.94 27.08
C THR A 76 -19.90 -2.75 28.44
N ASP A 77 -19.72 -3.84 29.20
CA ASP A 77 -18.87 -3.82 30.39
C ASP A 77 -17.39 -3.70 29.96
N PRO A 78 -16.64 -2.71 30.46
CA PRO A 78 -15.21 -2.60 30.19
C PRO A 78 -14.39 -3.87 30.48
N LEU A 79 -14.84 -4.72 31.42
CA LEU A 79 -14.18 -6.00 31.73
C LEU A 79 -14.27 -7.00 30.57
N ASP A 80 -15.37 -6.98 29.81
CA ASP A 80 -15.56 -7.91 28.69
C ASP A 80 -14.58 -7.61 27.54
N LEU A 81 -14.09 -6.38 27.43
CA LEU A 81 -13.11 -5.97 26.42
C LEU A 81 -11.76 -6.68 26.58
N PHE A 82 -11.43 -7.17 27.77
CA PHE A 82 -10.21 -7.97 27.99
C PHE A 82 -10.31 -9.38 27.40
N GLN A 83 -11.52 -9.88 27.12
CA GLN A 83 -11.77 -11.20 26.55
C GLN A 83 -12.37 -11.14 25.13
N ALA A 84 -12.81 -9.95 24.70
CA ALA A 84 -13.41 -9.75 23.39
C ALA A 84 -12.39 -9.99 22.26
N GLN A 85 -12.81 -10.74 21.24
CA GLN A 85 -12.01 -10.94 20.04
C GLN A 85 -11.91 -9.63 19.26
N ILE A 86 -10.70 -9.24 18.88
CA ILE A 86 -10.47 -8.10 18.00
C ILE A 86 -10.71 -8.47 16.53
N THR A 87 -11.21 -7.52 15.75
CA THR A 87 -11.41 -7.66 14.31
C THR A 87 -10.55 -6.65 13.57
N LYS A 88 -9.84 -7.10 12.53
CA LYS A 88 -9.15 -6.21 11.59
C LYS A 88 -10.11 -5.85 10.46
N THR A 89 -10.29 -4.56 10.22
CA THR A 89 -11.12 -4.02 9.13
C THR A 89 -10.32 -3.02 8.31
N GLU A 90 -10.58 -2.90 7.01
CA GLU A 90 -9.94 -1.86 6.20
C GLU A 90 -10.35 -0.48 6.75
N SER A 91 -9.37 0.38 7.06
CA SER A 91 -9.63 1.70 7.63
C SER A 91 -10.43 2.59 6.68
N ASN A 92 -10.30 2.36 5.37
CA ASN A 92 -11.06 3.08 4.36
C ASN A 92 -11.41 2.19 3.15
N PRO A 93 -12.47 1.36 3.25
CA PRO A 93 -12.86 0.43 2.18
C PRO A 93 -13.24 1.13 0.87
N LYS A 94 -13.68 2.40 0.95
CA LYS A 94 -14.05 3.22 -0.21
C LYS A 94 -12.84 3.71 -1.01
N ALA A 95 -11.65 3.71 -0.42
CA ALA A 95 -10.43 4.08 -1.12
C ALA A 95 -9.94 2.97 -2.07
N HIS A 96 -10.43 1.73 -1.91
CA HIS A 96 -10.10 0.59 -2.78
C HIS A 96 -8.58 0.39 -2.97
N ILE A 97 -7.77 0.66 -1.94
CA ILE A 97 -6.30 0.66 -2.00
C ILE A 97 -5.77 -0.72 -2.37
N CYS A 98 -6.28 -1.79 -1.75
CA CYS A 98 -5.87 -3.16 -2.06
C CYS A 98 -6.07 -3.50 -3.55
N ARG A 99 -7.23 -3.13 -4.11
CA ARG A 99 -7.52 -3.32 -5.53
C ARG A 99 -6.61 -2.47 -6.42
N HIS A 100 -6.37 -1.22 -6.04
CA HIS A 100 -5.49 -0.31 -6.79
C HIS A 100 -4.05 -0.85 -6.85
N LEU A 101 -3.47 -1.22 -5.70
CA LEU A 101 -2.12 -1.80 -5.63
C LEU A 101 -2.03 -3.09 -6.44
N SER A 102 -3.04 -3.96 -6.34
CA SER A 102 -3.09 -5.20 -7.13
C SER A 102 -3.08 -4.92 -8.63
N GLN A 103 -3.78 -3.89 -9.09
CA GLN A 103 -3.80 -3.50 -10.51
C GLN A 103 -2.45 -2.96 -10.98
N GLU A 104 -1.79 -2.12 -10.18
CA GLU A 104 -0.48 -1.56 -10.53
C GLU A 104 0.62 -2.64 -10.52
N ALA A 105 0.53 -3.60 -9.59
CA ALA A 105 1.54 -4.64 -9.43
C ALA A 105 1.50 -5.71 -10.53
N ARG A 106 0.36 -5.95 -11.21
CA ARG A 106 0.21 -6.97 -12.28
C ARG A 106 1.24 -6.91 -13.39
N SER A 107 1.75 -5.72 -13.69
CA SER A 107 2.72 -5.49 -14.78
C SER A 107 4.16 -5.30 -14.27
N CYS A 108 4.38 -5.48 -12.97
CA CYS A 108 5.65 -5.18 -12.32
C CYS A 108 6.46 -6.46 -12.07
N GLY A 109 7.75 -6.40 -12.38
CA GLY A 109 8.68 -7.50 -12.10
C GLY A 109 9.38 -7.36 -10.74
N TYR A 110 9.30 -6.17 -10.14
CA TYR A 110 9.92 -5.85 -8.86
C TYR A 110 8.99 -4.99 -8.01
N LEU A 111 9.05 -5.20 -6.70
CA LEU A 111 8.39 -4.40 -5.68
C LEU A 111 9.45 -3.86 -4.72
N VAL A 112 9.41 -2.56 -4.45
CA VAL A 112 10.26 -1.86 -3.48
C VAL A 112 9.34 -1.16 -2.48
N LEU A 113 9.54 -1.45 -1.21
CA LEU A 113 8.69 -0.91 -0.14
C LEU A 113 9.41 0.25 0.54
N TRP A 114 8.74 1.39 0.60
CA TRP A 114 9.14 2.61 1.27
C TRP A 114 8.17 2.92 2.42
N LEU A 115 7.90 1.89 3.23
CA LEU A 115 7.00 1.95 4.38
C LEU A 115 7.80 2.28 5.65
N ASP A 116 7.13 2.82 6.66
CA ASP A 116 7.72 3.03 7.98
C ASP A 116 8.22 1.69 8.54
N CYS A 117 9.43 1.71 9.12
CA CYS A 117 10.12 0.51 9.64
C CYS A 117 9.52 0.04 10.98
N ASP A 118 8.21 -0.16 11.03
CA ASP A 118 7.51 -0.75 12.16
C ASP A 118 6.71 -2.00 11.74
N ARG A 119 6.15 -2.68 12.75
CA ARG A 119 5.36 -3.90 12.55
C ARG A 119 4.16 -3.70 11.62
N GLU A 120 3.73 -2.47 11.43
CA GLU A 120 2.60 -2.16 10.58
C GLU A 120 2.98 -2.13 9.10
N GLY A 121 4.15 -1.56 8.78
CA GLY A 121 4.73 -1.62 7.44
C GLY A 121 4.90 -3.06 6.92
N GLU A 122 5.34 -3.98 7.78
CA GLU A 122 5.45 -5.41 7.45
C GLU A 122 4.07 -6.08 7.23
N ASN A 123 3.05 -5.68 7.97
CA ASN A 123 1.70 -6.25 7.85
C ASN A 123 0.99 -5.76 6.56
N ILE A 124 1.19 -4.51 6.14
CA ILE A 124 0.70 -3.98 4.86
C ILE A 124 1.35 -4.70 3.67
N CYS A 125 2.65 -5.00 3.79
CA CYS A 125 3.39 -5.82 2.83
C CYS A 125 2.76 -7.21 2.66
N PHE A 126 2.42 -7.88 3.76
CA PHE A 126 1.86 -9.24 3.75
C PHE A 126 0.36 -9.30 3.38
N GLU A 127 -0.49 -8.48 3.98
CA GLU A 127 -1.96 -8.55 3.80
C GLU A 127 -2.42 -7.92 2.48
N GLY A 128 -1.82 -6.79 2.05
CA GLY A 128 -2.28 -6.04 0.89
C GLY A 128 -1.66 -6.47 -0.43
N THR A 129 -0.36 -6.77 -0.44
CA THR A 129 0.40 -6.96 -1.69
C THR A 129 0.61 -8.43 -2.02
N MET A 130 0.92 -9.28 -1.03
CA MET A 130 1.19 -10.71 -1.27
C MET A 130 -0.09 -11.55 -1.43
N TYR A 131 -1.11 -11.37 -0.59
CA TYR A 131 -2.32 -12.21 -0.62
C TYR A 131 -3.12 -12.03 -1.92
N HIS A 132 -3.28 -10.80 -2.38
CA HIS A 132 -4.02 -10.48 -3.62
C HIS A 132 -3.20 -10.64 -4.90
N MET A 133 -1.86 -10.62 -4.84
CA MET A 133 -1.02 -11.00 -5.99
C MET A 133 -1.03 -12.52 -6.21
N HIS A 134 -1.17 -13.34 -5.17
CA HIS A 134 -1.19 -14.79 -5.30
C HIS A 134 -2.52 -15.33 -5.89
N GLU A 135 -3.66 -14.66 -5.67
CA GLU A 135 -4.95 -15.03 -6.30
C GLU A 135 -5.11 -14.53 -7.75
N ALA A 136 -4.18 -13.70 -8.24
CA ALA A 136 -4.18 -13.20 -9.61
C ALA A 136 -3.35 -14.05 -10.59
N TYR A 137 -2.82 -15.20 -10.13
CA TYR A 137 -2.14 -16.22 -10.92
C TYR A 137 -3.01 -17.48 -11.07
#